data_AF-A0A251VFT2-F1
#
_entry.id   AF-A0A251VFT2-F1
#
_cell.length_a   1.000
_cell.length_b   1.000
_cell.length_c   1.000
_cell.angle_alpha   90.00
_cell.angle_beta   90.00
_cell.angle_gamma   90.00
#
_symmetry.space_group_name_H-M   'P 1'
#
loop_
_entity.id
_entity.type
_entity.pdbx_description
1 polymer ?
#
loop_
_entity_poly.entity_id
_entity_poly.type
_entity_poly.pdbx_seq_one_letter_code
_entity_poly.pdbx_strand_id
1 'polypeptide(L)'
;MNFPDVDVDEADVAPIDAENEVDEQIPGGVRRFRIPDPVSRMARLDEGLKDITVRLMHLDPPQQFTNGTRRERKIDGGFRYTLTRWKKFMKAARINVRDRVHYSFDENDQVLSVELVVPYVRRSH
;
A
#
# COMPACT_ATOMS: atom_id res chain seq x y z
N MET A 1 -59.64 7.30 12.35
CA MET A 1 -58.70 6.34 11.73
C MET A 1 -58.89 6.36 10.22
N ASN A 2 -57.90 6.86 9.48
CA ASN A 2 -57.57 6.40 8.13
C ASN A 2 -56.06 6.60 7.94
N PHE A 3 -55.38 5.62 7.35
CA PHE A 3 -53.92 5.47 7.33
C PHE A 3 -53.27 6.38 6.27
N PRO A 4 -52.02 6.86 6.50
CA PRO A 4 -51.35 7.81 5.62
C PRO A 4 -50.78 7.17 4.36
N ASP A 5 -50.69 7.98 3.31
CA ASP A 5 -50.05 7.68 2.04
C ASP A 5 -48.53 7.72 2.16
N VAL A 6 -47.91 6.90 1.34
CA VAL A 6 -46.52 6.47 1.35
C VAL A 6 -45.69 7.51 0.59
N ASP A 7 -44.66 8.07 1.23
CA ASP A 7 -43.57 8.73 0.50
C ASP A 7 -42.28 7.99 0.81
N VAL A 8 -41.84 7.21 -0.18
CA VAL A 8 -40.53 6.59 -0.26
C VAL A 8 -39.59 7.68 -0.74
N ASP A 9 -38.62 8.07 0.10
CA ASP A 9 -37.42 8.69 -0.42
C ASP A 9 -36.17 8.21 0.31
N GLU A 10 -35.32 7.61 -0.51
CA GLU A 10 -33.87 7.57 -0.46
C GLU A 10 -33.22 7.19 0.88
N ALA A 11 -32.77 5.93 0.95
CA ALA A 11 -31.81 5.50 1.94
C ALA A 11 -30.52 6.32 1.77
N ASP A 12 -30.34 7.32 2.63
CA ASP A 12 -29.04 7.94 2.92
C ASP A 12 -28.12 6.86 3.51
N VAL A 13 -27.55 6.05 2.61
CA VAL A 13 -26.50 5.11 2.96
C VAL A 13 -25.29 5.97 3.24
N ALA A 14 -25.07 6.23 4.53
CA ALA A 14 -23.87 6.86 5.06
C ALA A 14 -22.63 6.36 4.27
N PRO A 15 -21.76 7.26 3.79
CA PRO A 15 -20.52 6.84 3.16
C PRO A 15 -19.78 5.94 4.14
N ILE A 16 -19.64 4.71 3.67
CA ILE A 16 -19.04 3.56 4.34
C ILE A 16 -17.84 4.03 5.13
N ASP A 17 -17.95 3.85 6.45
CA ASP A 17 -16.92 4.04 7.46
C ASP A 17 -15.56 3.74 6.83
N ALA A 18 -14.78 4.80 6.59
CA ALA A 18 -13.38 4.65 6.30
C ALA A 18 -12.81 4.06 7.57
N GLU A 19 -12.80 2.72 7.65
CA GLU A 19 -12.29 1.95 8.77
C GLU A 19 -10.98 2.59 9.13
N ASN A 20 -11.05 3.38 10.19
CA ASN A 20 -9.93 3.99 10.84
C ASN A 20 -9.30 2.81 11.55
N GLU A 21 -8.60 1.96 10.78
CA GLU A 21 -7.54 1.12 11.31
C GLU A 21 -6.55 2.13 11.90
N VAL A 22 -6.84 2.51 13.15
CA VAL A 22 -5.94 3.20 14.05
C VAL A 22 -4.75 2.27 14.12
N ASP A 23 -3.77 2.57 13.28
CA ASP A 23 -2.46 1.95 13.25
C ASP A 23 -1.88 2.17 14.64
N GLU A 24 -2.14 1.18 15.51
CA GLU A 24 -1.63 1.08 16.85
C GLU A 24 -0.11 1.27 16.74
N GLN A 25 0.36 2.44 17.17
CA GLN A 25 1.76 2.83 17.06
C GLN A 25 2.56 1.95 18.02
N ILE A 26 2.99 0.78 17.55
CA ILE A 26 3.89 -0.08 18.32
C ILE A 26 5.25 0.65 18.41
N PRO A 27 5.70 1.03 19.62
CA PRO A 27 6.98 1.70 19.79
C PRO A 27 8.11 0.70 19.49
N GLY A 28 8.91 0.99 18.46
CA GLY A 28 10.12 0.21 18.11
C GLY A 28 10.01 -0.71 16.89
N GLY A 29 8.83 -0.85 16.27
CA GLY A 29 8.65 -1.62 15.03
C GLY A 29 8.83 -0.75 13.79
N VAL A 30 9.62 -1.21 12.80
CA VAL A 30 9.77 -0.56 11.48
C VAL A 30 8.40 -0.17 10.90
N ARG A 31 8.15 1.15 10.84
CA ARG A 31 6.80 1.72 10.91
C ARG A 31 6.01 1.73 9.61
N ARG A 32 6.58 1.38 8.45
CA ARG A 32 5.91 1.25 7.14
C ARG A 32 6.99 0.97 6.09
N PHE A 33 6.66 0.26 5.01
CA PHE A 33 7.53 0.28 3.84
C PHE A 33 7.43 1.60 3.15
N ARG A 34 8.60 2.21 3.04
CA ARG A 34 8.80 3.39 2.23
C ARG A 34 8.89 2.92 0.79
N ILE A 35 8.02 3.46 -0.06
CA ILE A 35 8.25 3.35 -1.49
C ILE A 35 9.60 4.02 -1.75
N PRO A 36 10.57 3.33 -2.37
CA PRO A 36 11.88 3.91 -2.65
C PRO A 36 11.72 5.27 -3.35
N ASP A 37 12.52 6.27 -2.98
CA ASP A 37 12.41 7.61 -3.59
C ASP A 37 12.46 7.59 -5.13
N PRO A 38 13.27 6.73 -5.80
CA PRO A 38 13.21 6.59 -7.25
C PRO A 38 11.84 6.17 -7.76
N VAL A 39 11.19 5.18 -7.13
CA VAL A 39 9.86 4.70 -7.50
C VAL A 39 8.81 5.78 -7.24
N SER A 40 8.91 6.48 -6.11
CA SER A 40 7.99 7.58 -5.80
C SER A 40 8.05 8.70 -6.83
N ARG A 41 9.25 9.00 -7.34
CA ARG A 41 9.48 10.01 -8.37
C ARG A 41 8.98 9.56 -9.74
N MET A 42 9.30 8.33 -10.15
CA MET A 42 8.80 7.76 -11.41
C MET A 42 7.26 7.65 -11.40
N ALA A 43 6.67 7.31 -10.26
CA ALA A 43 5.21 7.28 -10.09
C ALA A 43 4.58 8.69 -10.01
N ARG A 44 5.38 9.76 -9.95
CA ARG A 44 4.95 11.16 -9.80
C ARG A 44 3.96 11.35 -8.64
N LEU A 45 4.25 10.69 -7.51
CA LEU A 45 3.37 10.73 -6.33
C LEU A 45 3.33 12.12 -5.67
N ASP A 46 4.28 12.99 -6.02
CA ASP A 46 4.29 14.40 -5.64
C ASP A 46 3.29 15.26 -6.40
N GLU A 47 3.01 14.93 -7.66
CA GLU A 47 1.97 15.59 -8.46
C GLU A 47 0.57 15.14 -8.06
N GLY A 48 0.43 13.88 -7.63
CA GLY A 48 -0.83 13.34 -7.13
C GLY A 48 -0.66 11.91 -6.64
N LEU A 49 -1.39 11.53 -5.59
CA LEU A 49 -1.42 10.14 -5.13
C LEU A 49 -2.07 9.27 -6.20
N LYS A 50 -1.36 8.21 -6.60
CA LYS A 50 -1.81 7.24 -7.60
C LYS A 50 -1.76 5.84 -7.01
N ASP A 51 -2.65 4.98 -7.46
CA ASP A 51 -2.55 3.56 -7.17
C ASP A 51 -1.36 2.95 -7.93
N ILE A 52 -0.61 2.10 -7.25
CA ILE A 52 0.49 1.34 -7.85
C ILE A 52 0.04 -0.11 -7.98
N THR A 53 0.15 -0.66 -9.17
CA THR A 53 -0.07 -2.08 -9.40
C THR A 53 1.19 -2.83 -9.00
N VAL A 54 1.07 -3.76 -8.06
CA VAL A 54 2.17 -4.62 -7.65
C VAL A 54 2.03 -5.95 -8.37
N ARG A 55 3.11 -6.40 -9.01
CA ARG A 55 3.22 -7.69 -9.65
C ARG A 55 4.31 -8.52 -9.00
N LEU A 56 3.96 -9.65 -8.39
CA LEU A 56 4.86 -10.56 -7.70
C LEU A 56 5.24 -11.68 -8.67
N MET A 57 6.32 -11.47 -9.43
CA MET A 57 6.77 -12.43 -10.45
C MET A 57 7.55 -13.60 -9.86
N HIS A 58 8.07 -13.45 -8.63
CA HIS A 58 8.82 -14.50 -7.93
C HIS A 58 7.94 -15.60 -7.33
N LEU A 59 6.61 -15.48 -7.42
CA LEU A 59 5.65 -16.48 -6.96
C LEU A 59 5.18 -17.36 -8.11
N ASP A 60 4.85 -18.61 -7.82
CA ASP A 60 4.22 -19.54 -8.75
C ASP A 60 2.86 -19.99 -8.18
N PRO A 61 1.71 -19.63 -8.79
CA PRO A 61 1.59 -18.73 -9.94
C PRO A 61 1.89 -17.25 -9.60
N PRO A 62 2.29 -16.42 -10.58
CA PRO A 62 2.49 -14.99 -10.37
C PRO A 62 1.23 -14.31 -9.84
N GLN A 63 1.38 -13.42 -8.88
CA GLN A 63 0.25 -12.68 -8.29
C GLN A 63 0.34 -11.21 -8.64
N GLN A 64 -0.82 -10.56 -8.83
CA GLN A 64 -0.87 -9.12 -9.00
C GLN A 64 -2.02 -8.51 -8.20
N PHE A 65 -1.81 -7.30 -7.70
CA PHE A 65 -2.84 -6.53 -7.02
C PHE A 65 -2.52 -5.05 -7.06
N THR A 66 -3.56 -4.24 -7.03
CA THR A 66 -3.43 -2.78 -6.94
C THR A 66 -3.37 -2.34 -5.49
N ASN A 67 -2.49 -1.39 -5.19
CA ASN A 67 -2.33 -0.85 -3.85
C ASN A 67 -2.23 0.67 -3.91
N GLY A 68 -3.10 1.33 -3.15
CA GLY A 68 -3.10 2.78 -3.07
C GLY A 68 -1.82 3.32 -2.45
N THR A 69 -1.56 4.59 -2.72
CA THR A 69 -0.46 5.33 -2.10
C THR A 69 -0.98 6.34 -1.11
N ARG A 70 -0.17 6.63 -0.08
CA ARG A 70 -0.44 7.63 0.94
C ARG A 70 0.74 8.58 1.05
N ARG A 71 0.43 9.85 1.20
CA ARG A 71 1.41 10.91 1.50
C ARG A 71 1.56 11.05 3.02
N GLU A 72 2.79 11.01 3.50
CA GLU A 72 3.14 11.27 4.89
C GLU A 72 4.12 12.44 4.96
N ARG A 73 3.97 13.29 5.98
CA ARG A 73 4.89 14.41 6.21
C ARG A 73 6.12 13.90 6.95
N LYS A 74 7.32 14.26 6.47
CA LYS A 74 8.58 13.97 7.17
C LYS A 74 8.74 14.93 8.36
N ILE A 75 9.40 14.46 9.41
CA ILE A 75 9.72 15.28 10.60
C ILE A 75 10.65 16.44 10.22
N ASP A 76 11.58 16.19 9.30
CA ASP A 76 12.56 17.16 8.78
C ASP A 76 11.98 18.12 7.70
N GLY A 77 10.69 18.01 7.40
CA GLY A 77 10.06 18.72 6.30
C GLY A 77 10.03 17.93 4.98
N GLY A 78 9.08 18.28 4.13
CA GLY A 78 8.78 17.55 2.89
C GLY A 78 7.89 16.32 3.09
N PHE A 79 7.71 15.56 2.00
CA PHE A 79 6.80 14.43 1.95
C PHE A 79 7.54 13.11 1.70
N ARG A 80 6.95 12.03 2.18
CA ARG A 80 7.29 10.65 1.83
C ARG A 80 6.03 9.93 1.38
N TYR A 81 6.20 8.88 0.57
CA TYR A 81 5.11 8.10 0.03
C TYR A 81 5.22 6.64 0.47
N THR A 82 4.08 6.06 0.81
CA THR A 82 3.97 4.68 1.28
C THR A 82 2.76 4.01 0.65
N LEU A 83 2.81 2.69 0.52
CA LEU A 83 1.61 1.91 0.17
C LEU A 83 0.59 1.95 1.31
N THR A 84 -0.70 2.03 1.00
CA THR A 84 -1.78 2.06 2.01
C THR A 84 -1.89 0.71 2.72
N ARG A 85 -1.77 -0.40 2.00
CA ARG A 85 -1.87 -1.77 2.55
C ARG A 85 -0.53 -2.49 2.55
N TRP A 86 0.47 -1.93 3.24
CA TRP A 86 1.82 -2.49 3.32
C TRP A 86 1.87 -3.91 3.92
N LYS A 87 1.20 -4.13 5.05
CA LYS A 87 1.20 -5.44 5.73
C LYS A 87 0.68 -6.55 4.81
N LYS A 88 -0.36 -6.25 4.04
CA LYS A 88 -0.93 -7.14 3.02
C LYS A 88 0.06 -7.41 1.89
N PHE A 89 0.75 -6.38 1.42
CA PHE A 89 1.81 -6.52 0.41
C PHE A 89 2.93 -7.47 0.89
N MET A 90 3.51 -7.25 2.09
CA MET A 90 4.58 -8.12 2.60
C MET A 90 4.14 -9.57 2.69
N LYS A 91 2.94 -9.78 3.26
CA LYS A 91 2.37 -11.12 3.45
C LYS A 91 2.15 -11.82 2.11
N ALA A 92 1.60 -11.11 1.12
CA ALA A 92 1.41 -11.63 -0.22
C ALA A 92 2.74 -11.96 -0.89
N ALA A 93 3.71 -11.04 -0.82
CA ALA A 93 5.03 -11.17 -1.41
C ALA A 93 5.98 -12.12 -0.66
N ARG A 94 5.58 -12.63 0.51
CA ARG A 94 6.43 -13.45 1.40
C ARG A 94 7.77 -12.77 1.73
N ILE A 95 7.73 -11.45 1.92
CA ILE A 95 8.90 -10.61 2.24
C ILE A 95 8.96 -10.40 3.76
N ASN A 96 10.10 -10.69 4.36
CA ASN A 96 10.38 -10.33 5.75
C ASN A 96 11.18 -9.03 5.85
N VAL A 97 11.12 -8.43 7.04
CA VAL A 97 11.96 -7.29 7.38
C VAL A 97 13.42 -7.71 7.25
N ARG A 98 14.21 -6.98 6.44
CA ARG A 98 15.63 -7.18 6.07
C ARG A 98 15.89 -8.01 4.81
N ASP A 99 14.88 -8.65 4.24
CA ASP A 99 15.05 -9.35 2.97
C ASP A 99 15.44 -8.35 1.87
N ARG A 100 16.30 -8.80 0.95
CA ARG A 100 16.66 -8.00 -0.22
C ARG A 100 15.64 -8.27 -1.32
N VAL A 101 15.05 -7.20 -1.84
CA VAL A 101 14.01 -7.29 -2.86
C VAL A 101 14.54 -6.67 -4.14
N HIS A 102 14.58 -7.44 -5.22
CA HIS A 102 14.84 -6.96 -6.56
C HIS A 102 13.50 -6.60 -7.20
N TYR A 103 13.42 -5.38 -7.70
CA TYR A 103 12.20 -4.87 -8.29
C TYR A 103 12.52 -3.98 -9.50
N SER A 104 11.57 -3.92 -10.42
CA SER A 104 11.50 -2.95 -11.50
C SER A 104 10.20 -2.17 -11.40
N PHE A 105 10.20 -0.93 -11.90
CA PHE A 105 9.01 -0.09 -11.92
C PHE A 105 8.77 0.40 -13.33
N ASP A 106 7.57 0.14 -13.87
CA ASP A 106 7.11 0.71 -15.12
C ASP A 106 6.35 2.01 -14.85
N GLU A 107 6.89 3.14 -15.35
CA GLU A 107 6.26 4.46 -15.19
C GLU A 107 4.98 4.61 -16.02
N ASN A 108 4.87 3.96 -17.17
CA ASN A 108 3.72 4.12 -18.06
C ASN A 108 2.50 3.41 -17.47
N ASP A 109 2.69 2.18 -16.99
CA ASP A 109 1.63 1.35 -16.45
C ASP A 109 1.49 1.46 -14.92
N GLN A 110 2.38 2.21 -14.26
CA GLN A 110 2.46 2.33 -12.79
C GLN A 110 2.60 0.96 -12.10
N VAL A 111 3.40 0.07 -12.69
CA VAL A 111 3.56 -1.32 -12.23
C VAL A 111 4.88 -1.49 -11.50
N LEU A 112 4.83 -1.84 -10.21
CA LEU A 112 5.96 -2.32 -9.43
C LEU A 112 6.06 -3.85 -9.53
N SER A 113 7.02 -4.34 -10.31
CA SER A 113 7.30 -5.76 -10.45
C SER A 113 8.36 -6.20 -9.44
N VAL A 114 8.00 -7.13 -8.57
CA VAL A 114 8.93 -7.83 -7.66
C VAL A 114 9.44 -9.07 -8.37
N GLU A 115 10.72 -9.05 -8.73
CA GLU A 115 11.35 -10.08 -9.56
C GLU A 115 12.00 -11.18 -8.72
N LEU A 116 12.61 -10.79 -7.59
CA LEU A 116 13.28 -11.73 -6.69
C LEU A 116 13.25 -11.21 -5.25
N VAL A 117 13.04 -12.13 -4.31
CA VAL A 117 13.19 -11.88 -2.87
C VAL A 117 14.29 -12.79 -2.36
N VAL A 118 15.39 -12.19 -1.89
CA VAL A 118 16.52 -12.89 -1.29
C VAL A 118 16.38 -12.80 0.24
N PRO A 119 16.11 -13.93 0.92
CA PRO A 119 15.91 -13.93 2.36
C PRO A 119 17.20 -13.54 3.09
N TYR A 120 17.05 -12.72 4.14
CA TYR A 120 18.19 -12.36 4.97
C TYR A 120 18.60 -13.53 5.86
N VAL A 121 19.78 -14.10 5.60
CA VAL A 121 20.38 -15.11 6.47
C VAL A 121 21.29 -14.41 7.48
N ARG A 122 20.89 -14.41 8.76
CA ARG A 122 21.83 -14.06 9.85
C ARG A 122 22.94 -15.10 9.86
N ARG A 123 24.16 -14.72 9.47
CA ARG A 123 25.33 -15.52 9.81
C ARG A 123 25.54 -15.41 11.32
N SER A 124 25.23 -16.48 12.04
CA SER A 124 25.72 -16.67 13.40
C SER A 124 27.24 -16.79 13.33
N HIS A 125 27.93 -15.96 14.09
CA HIS A 125 29.39 -15.93 14.16
C HIS A 125 29.86 -16.52 15.49
#